data_AF-A0A6N7ZDI3-F1
#
_entry.id   AF-A0A6N7ZDI3-F1
#
_cell.length_a   1.000
_cell.length_b   1.000
_cell.length_c   1.000
_cell.angle_alpha   90.00
_cell.angle_beta   90.00
_cell.angle_gamma   90.00
#
_symmetry.space_group_name_H-M   'P 1'
#
loop_
_entity.id
_entity.type
_entity.pdbx_description
1 polymer ?
#
loop_
_entity_poly.entity_id
_entity_poly.type
_entity_poly.pdbx_seq_one_letter_code
_entity_poly.pdbx_strand_id
1 'polypeptide(L)'
;IAEAMGLKRPALYYYFKSKDELLDRLIVEATSGPAHDLNKIAARSELDVVARLHAMARHIVVWVTSNRDRFLLLVKSEADLSPASAKKFNEGRRAALDAVVSVIEEGIDAGEFRPVEPQVAAFGVWGICNWAAWWYHPDGETPLDTVADQLAEMAVAGLQRAERRESAVVSPRSMVAALREQLDQLDQALNRDQVS
;
A
#
# COMPACT_ATOMS: atom_id res chain seq x y z
N ILE A 1 -26.24 16.37 -4.78
CA ILE A 1 -25.01 15.85 -4.12
C ILE A 1 -24.21 14.87 -5.03
N ALA A 2 -24.60 14.66 -6.29
CA ALA A 2 -23.85 13.85 -7.26
C ALA A 2 -22.94 14.65 -8.22
N GLU A 3 -22.83 15.98 -8.08
CA GLU A 3 -22.11 16.86 -9.01
C GLU A 3 -20.71 17.30 -8.56
N ALA A 4 -20.23 16.87 -7.38
CA ALA A 4 -18.95 17.34 -6.86
C ALA A 4 -17.70 16.57 -7.36
N MET A 5 -17.85 15.57 -8.24
CA MET A 5 -16.73 14.70 -8.60
C MET A 5 -15.95 15.07 -9.87
N GLY A 6 -16.20 16.21 -10.54
CA GLY A 6 -15.25 16.81 -11.50
C GLY A 6 -14.73 15.93 -12.66
N LEU A 7 -15.28 14.73 -12.87
CA LEU A 7 -14.89 13.83 -13.95
C LEU A 7 -15.55 14.34 -15.22
N LYS A 8 -14.83 15.10 -16.03
CA LYS A 8 -15.24 15.41 -17.40
C LYS A 8 -15.15 14.12 -18.25
N ARG A 9 -16.12 13.22 -18.04
CA ARG A 9 -16.42 12.05 -18.89
C ARG A 9 -16.28 12.37 -20.40
N PRO A 10 -16.68 13.54 -20.94
CA PRO A 10 -16.65 13.78 -22.39
C PRO A 10 -15.26 13.92 -23.04
N ALA A 11 -14.20 14.30 -22.32
CA ALA A 11 -12.91 14.61 -22.95
C ALA A 11 -12.15 13.35 -23.44
N LEU A 12 -12.37 12.21 -22.78
CA LEU A 12 -11.77 10.93 -23.19
C LEU A 12 -12.51 10.28 -24.37
N TYR A 13 -13.82 10.49 -24.51
CA TYR A 13 -14.60 9.90 -25.61
C TYR A 13 -14.31 10.51 -26.98
N TYR A 14 -13.71 11.72 -27.04
CA TYR A 14 -13.49 12.42 -28.30
C TYR A 14 -12.44 11.76 -29.22
N TYR A 15 -11.58 10.90 -28.66
CA TYR A 15 -10.45 10.29 -29.39
C TYR A 15 -10.67 8.83 -29.81
N PHE A 16 -11.82 8.22 -29.50
CA PHE A 16 -12.04 6.78 -29.69
C PHE A 16 -13.33 6.50 -30.46
N LYS A 17 -13.31 5.49 -31.34
CA LYS A 17 -14.45 5.19 -32.22
C LYS A 17 -15.60 4.52 -31.47
N SER A 18 -15.34 3.95 -30.29
CA SER A 18 -16.36 3.40 -29.39
C SER A 18 -15.91 3.40 -27.91
N LYS A 19 -16.88 3.29 -26.99
CA LYS A 19 -16.64 3.10 -25.55
C LYS A 19 -15.79 1.84 -25.29
N ASP A 20 -16.01 0.79 -26.06
CA ASP A 20 -15.32 -0.50 -25.89
C ASP A 20 -13.85 -0.43 -26.32
N GLU A 21 -13.53 0.28 -27.41
CA GLU A 21 -12.15 0.48 -27.87
C GLU A 21 -11.33 1.32 -26.87
N LEU A 22 -11.96 2.34 -26.28
CA LEU A 22 -11.36 3.14 -25.20
C LEU A 22 -11.06 2.26 -23.98
N LEU A 23 -12.04 1.46 -23.53
CA LEU A 23 -11.90 0.61 -22.35
C LEU A 23 -10.86 -0.49 -22.55
N ASP A 24 -10.79 -1.11 -23.73
CA ASP A 24 -9.78 -2.11 -24.06
C ASP A 24 -8.35 -1.55 -23.97
N ARG A 25 -8.12 -0.35 -24.49
CA ARG A 25 -6.80 0.28 -24.43
C ARG A 25 -6.43 0.66 -23.00
N LEU A 26 -7.40 1.20 -22.25
CA LEU A 26 -7.21 1.50 -20.83
C LEU A 26 -6.89 0.24 -20.01
N ILE A 27 -7.51 -0.90 -20.32
CA ILE A 27 -7.23 -2.18 -19.64
C ILE A 27 -5.79 -2.60 -19.90
N VAL A 28 -5.32 -2.59 -21.15
CA VAL A 28 -3.94 -3.01 -21.48
C VAL A 28 -2.92 -2.16 -20.71
N GLU A 29 -3.10 -0.85 -20.71
CA GLU A 29 -2.24 0.08 -19.96
C GLU A 29 -2.34 -0.11 -18.44
N ALA A 30 -3.54 -0.38 -17.93
CA ALA A 30 -3.80 -0.53 -16.50
C ALA A 30 -3.35 -1.87 -15.89
N THR A 31 -3.11 -2.88 -16.73
CA THR A 31 -2.90 -4.25 -16.24
C THR A 31 -1.56 -4.85 -16.63
N SER A 32 -1.05 -4.54 -17.83
CA SER A 32 0.22 -5.10 -18.30
C SER A 32 1.43 -4.44 -17.62
N GLY A 33 1.35 -3.12 -17.41
CA GLY A 33 2.42 -2.33 -16.80
C GLY A 33 2.68 -2.70 -15.33
N PRO A 34 1.65 -2.61 -14.45
CA PRO A 34 1.82 -2.90 -13.03
C PRO A 34 2.29 -4.32 -12.75
N ALA A 35 1.72 -5.32 -13.42
CA ALA A 35 2.14 -6.70 -13.22
C ALA A 35 3.62 -6.91 -13.62
N HIS A 36 4.06 -6.33 -14.73
CA HIS A 36 5.46 -6.40 -15.17
C HIS A 36 6.42 -5.74 -14.19
N ASP A 37 6.08 -4.54 -13.72
CA ASP A 37 6.95 -3.78 -12.82
C ASP A 37 7.00 -4.42 -11.42
N LEU A 38 5.88 -4.96 -10.92
CA LEU A 38 5.86 -5.73 -9.67
C LEU A 38 6.71 -7.00 -9.77
N ASN A 39 6.64 -7.75 -10.88
CA ASN A 39 7.49 -8.91 -11.10
C ASN A 39 8.98 -8.54 -11.15
N LYS A 40 9.33 -7.41 -11.78
CA LYS A 40 10.71 -6.91 -11.75
C LYS A 40 11.18 -6.60 -10.33
N ILE A 41 10.34 -5.94 -9.52
CA ILE A 41 10.67 -5.63 -8.13
C ILE A 41 10.82 -6.92 -7.30
N ALA A 42 9.91 -7.89 -7.49
CA ALA A 42 9.98 -9.19 -6.84
C ALA A 42 11.28 -9.94 -7.18
N ALA A 43 11.80 -9.79 -8.40
CA ALA A 43 13.03 -10.44 -8.85
C ALA A 43 14.34 -9.75 -8.37
N ARG A 44 14.26 -8.66 -7.60
CA ARG A 44 15.44 -7.91 -7.10
C ARG A 44 16.16 -8.65 -5.98
N SER A 45 17.09 -9.53 -6.35
CA SER A 45 17.84 -10.37 -5.41
C SER A 45 18.77 -9.59 -4.48
N GLU A 46 19.08 -8.33 -4.79
CA GLU A 46 19.87 -7.45 -3.93
C GLU A 46 19.09 -6.89 -2.73
N LEU A 47 17.77 -7.05 -2.72
CA LEU A 47 16.88 -6.61 -1.64
C LEU A 47 16.39 -7.81 -0.82
N ASP A 48 16.30 -7.63 0.50
CA ASP A 48 15.59 -8.60 1.33
C ASP A 48 14.07 -8.62 1.02
N VAL A 49 13.37 -9.66 1.49
CA VAL A 49 11.92 -9.85 1.26
C VAL A 49 11.08 -8.67 1.78
N VAL A 50 11.51 -8.04 2.88
CA VAL A 50 10.81 -6.89 3.49
C VAL A 50 10.93 -5.67 2.59
N ALA A 51 12.13 -5.36 2.12
CA ALA A 51 12.43 -4.25 1.23
C ALA A 51 11.80 -4.44 -0.15
N ARG A 52 11.75 -5.69 -0.67
CA ARG A 52 11.00 -6.01 -1.89
C ARG A 52 9.52 -5.69 -1.74
N LEU A 53 8.87 -6.18 -0.69
CA LEU A 53 7.44 -5.91 -0.46
C LEU A 53 7.17 -4.41 -0.24
N HIS A 54 8.06 -3.71 0.47
CA HIS A 54 7.96 -2.26 0.63
C HIS A 54 8.05 -1.52 -0.71
N ALA A 55 9.03 -1.88 -1.56
CA ALA A 55 9.17 -1.29 -2.88
C ALA A 55 7.94 -1.57 -3.78
N MET A 56 7.35 -2.76 -3.67
CA MET A 56 6.11 -3.12 -4.38
C MET A 56 4.93 -2.25 -3.90
N ALA A 57 4.73 -2.14 -2.59
CA ALA A 57 3.67 -1.31 -2.02
C ALA A 57 3.81 0.17 -2.42
N ARG A 58 5.03 0.73 -2.34
CA ARG A 58 5.34 2.09 -2.80
C ARG A 58 5.03 2.26 -4.28
N HIS A 59 5.43 1.30 -5.12
CA HIS A 59 5.15 1.32 -6.55
C HIS A 59 3.64 1.34 -6.82
N ILE A 60 2.84 0.54 -6.10
CA ILE A 60 1.38 0.54 -6.23
C ILE A 60 0.81 1.94 -5.92
N VAL A 61 1.22 2.57 -4.81
CA VAL A 61 0.74 3.91 -4.45
C VAL A 61 1.08 4.94 -5.53
N VAL A 62 2.34 4.97 -5.98
CA VAL A 62 2.78 5.90 -7.03
C VAL A 62 2.00 5.66 -8.32
N TRP A 63 1.78 4.40 -8.69
CA TRP A 63 1.07 4.06 -9.91
C TRP A 63 -0.40 4.47 -9.87
N VAL A 64 -1.14 4.16 -8.80
CA VAL A 64 -2.58 4.48 -8.70
C VAL A 64 -2.83 5.99 -8.61
N THR A 65 -1.93 6.72 -7.97
CA THR A 65 -2.04 8.18 -7.83
C THR A 65 -1.64 8.91 -9.13
N SER A 66 -0.58 8.47 -9.79
CA SER A 66 -0.14 9.03 -11.08
C SER A 66 -1.12 8.72 -12.21
N ASN A 67 -1.88 7.63 -12.11
CA ASN A 67 -2.88 7.20 -13.10
C ASN A 67 -4.32 7.35 -12.57
N ARG A 68 -4.55 8.20 -11.57
CA ARG A 68 -5.79 8.31 -10.80
C ARG A 68 -7.05 8.31 -11.64
N ASP A 69 -7.15 9.21 -12.62
CA ASP A 69 -8.40 9.36 -13.40
C ASP A 69 -8.70 8.12 -14.24
N ARG A 70 -7.67 7.49 -14.82
CA ARG A 70 -7.80 6.23 -15.58
C ARG A 70 -8.20 5.10 -14.66
N PHE A 71 -7.54 4.98 -13.50
CA PHE A 71 -7.82 3.96 -12.51
C PHE A 71 -9.27 4.06 -11.98
N LEU A 72 -9.70 5.25 -11.54
CA LEU A 72 -11.05 5.48 -11.05
C LEU A 72 -12.12 5.27 -12.14
N LEU A 73 -11.82 5.60 -13.40
CA LEU A 73 -12.71 5.32 -14.51
C LEU A 73 -12.89 3.81 -14.70
N LEU A 74 -11.80 3.04 -14.72
CA LEU A 74 -11.86 1.58 -14.86
C LEU A 74 -12.63 0.91 -13.71
N VAL A 75 -12.36 1.30 -12.46
CA VAL A 75 -13.09 0.76 -11.29
C VAL A 75 -14.58 1.06 -11.39
N LYS A 76 -14.96 2.25 -11.85
CA LYS A 76 -16.39 2.63 -12.02
C LYS A 76 -17.06 1.98 -13.24
N SER A 77 -16.28 1.53 -14.21
CA SER A 77 -16.77 0.95 -15.46
C SER A 77 -16.58 -0.57 -15.53
N GLU A 78 -16.12 -1.22 -14.46
CA GLU A 78 -15.85 -2.66 -14.42
C GLU A 78 -17.09 -3.50 -14.79
N ALA A 79 -18.27 -3.10 -14.30
CA ALA A 79 -19.54 -3.77 -14.62
C ALA A 79 -20.00 -3.59 -16.08
N ASP A 80 -19.46 -2.59 -16.78
CA ASP A 80 -19.79 -2.28 -18.18
C ASP A 80 -18.82 -2.95 -19.17
N LEU A 81 -17.78 -3.65 -18.68
CA LEU A 81 -16.78 -4.27 -19.54
C LEU A 81 -17.37 -5.40 -20.36
N SER A 82 -16.98 -5.48 -21.64
CA SER A 82 -17.26 -6.66 -22.44
C SER A 82 -16.65 -7.90 -21.79
N PRO A 83 -17.21 -9.11 -22.00
CA PRO A 83 -16.63 -10.34 -21.43
C PRO A 83 -15.15 -10.54 -21.77
N ALA A 84 -14.73 -10.15 -22.99
CA ALA A 84 -13.34 -10.23 -23.42
C ALA A 84 -12.44 -9.24 -22.67
N SER A 85 -12.92 -8.00 -22.49
CA SER A 85 -12.24 -6.93 -21.76
C SER A 85 -12.11 -7.28 -20.28
N ALA A 86 -13.19 -7.75 -19.65
CA ALA A 86 -13.21 -8.18 -18.25
C ALA A 86 -12.24 -9.35 -18.00
N LYS A 87 -12.18 -10.32 -18.92
CA LYS A 87 -11.21 -11.43 -18.84
C LYS A 87 -9.77 -10.92 -18.81
N LYS A 88 -9.39 -10.06 -19.77
CA LYS A 88 -8.03 -9.47 -19.82
C LYS A 88 -7.72 -8.65 -18.57
N PHE A 89 -8.69 -7.86 -18.11
CA PHE A 89 -8.55 -7.04 -16.90
C PHE A 89 -8.27 -7.90 -15.68
N ASN A 90 -9.03 -8.98 -15.50
CA ASN A 90 -8.85 -9.92 -14.40
C ASN A 90 -7.55 -10.72 -14.49
N GLU A 91 -7.11 -11.10 -15.69
CA GLU A 91 -5.84 -11.79 -15.91
C GLU A 91 -4.65 -10.94 -15.43
N GLY A 92 -4.59 -9.66 -15.80
CA GLY A 92 -3.49 -8.82 -15.35
C GLY A 92 -3.59 -8.39 -13.87
N ARG A 93 -4.81 -8.20 -13.32
CA ARG A 93 -4.99 -8.03 -11.87
C ARG A 93 -4.49 -9.24 -11.09
N ARG A 94 -4.78 -10.45 -11.60
CA ARG A 94 -4.31 -11.69 -11.01
C ARG A 94 -2.79 -11.79 -11.08
N ALA A 95 -2.18 -11.51 -12.23
CA ALA A 95 -0.72 -11.53 -12.36
C ALA A 95 -0.02 -10.53 -11.42
N ALA A 96 -0.59 -9.34 -11.23
CA ALA A 96 -0.08 -8.35 -10.27
C ALA A 96 -0.26 -8.81 -8.81
N LEU A 97 -1.40 -9.44 -8.48
CA LEU A 97 -1.65 -10.01 -7.16
C LEU A 97 -0.67 -11.15 -6.86
N ASP A 98 -0.51 -12.09 -7.80
CA ASP A 98 0.34 -13.28 -7.66
C ASP A 98 1.80 -12.88 -7.37
N ALA A 99 2.31 -11.79 -7.96
CA ALA A 99 3.65 -11.27 -7.66
C ALA A 99 3.79 -10.81 -6.21
N VAL A 100 2.78 -10.13 -5.65
CA VAL A 100 2.79 -9.70 -4.24
C VAL A 100 2.67 -10.91 -3.31
N VAL A 101 1.82 -11.87 -3.67
CA VAL A 101 1.64 -13.12 -2.94
C VAL A 101 2.96 -13.90 -2.84
N SER A 102 3.71 -14.04 -3.94
CA SER A 102 4.96 -14.81 -3.91
C SER A 102 5.99 -14.20 -2.94
N VAL A 103 6.12 -12.87 -2.90
CA VAL A 103 7.05 -12.20 -1.97
C VAL A 103 6.59 -12.34 -0.52
N ILE A 104 5.28 -12.36 -0.27
CA ILE A 104 4.72 -12.62 1.06
C ILE A 104 4.99 -14.08 1.48
N GLU A 105 4.76 -15.05 0.61
CA GLU A 105 5.08 -16.46 0.84
C GLU A 105 6.56 -16.66 1.18
N GLU A 106 7.46 -16.11 0.35
CA GLU A 106 8.90 -16.13 0.61
C GLU A 106 9.27 -15.54 1.97
N GLY A 107 8.64 -14.42 2.37
CA GLY A 107 8.89 -13.80 3.66
C GLY A 107 8.30 -14.58 4.84
N ILE A 108 7.22 -15.31 4.66
CA ILE A 108 6.67 -16.24 5.66
C ILE A 108 7.64 -17.42 5.85
N ASP A 109 8.10 -18.02 4.76
CA ASP A 109 9.04 -19.15 4.78
C ASP A 109 10.39 -18.76 5.39
N ALA A 110 10.85 -17.52 5.14
CA ALA A 110 12.05 -16.95 5.76
C ALA A 110 11.86 -16.54 7.23
N GLY A 111 10.63 -16.58 7.76
CA GLY A 111 10.31 -16.16 9.13
C GLY A 111 10.29 -14.64 9.35
N GLU A 112 10.36 -13.84 8.29
CA GLU A 112 10.33 -12.37 8.29
C GLU A 112 8.91 -11.82 8.47
N PHE A 113 7.92 -12.50 7.88
CA PHE A 113 6.50 -12.18 8.01
C PHE A 113 5.77 -13.17 8.93
N ARG A 114 4.62 -12.74 9.45
CA ARG A 114 3.77 -13.57 10.31
C ARG A 114 3.11 -14.69 9.50
N PRO A 115 2.86 -15.87 10.10
CA PRO A 115 2.18 -16.98 9.43
C PRO A 115 0.70 -16.67 9.22
N VAL A 116 0.39 -15.98 8.13
CA VAL A 116 -0.96 -15.59 7.70
C VAL A 116 -1.28 -16.20 6.34
N GLU A 117 -2.55 -16.19 5.94
CA GLU A 117 -2.90 -16.59 4.57
C GLU A 117 -2.35 -15.54 3.58
N PRO A 118 -1.44 -15.92 2.65
CA PRO A 118 -0.71 -14.97 1.80
C PRO A 118 -1.61 -14.12 0.89
N GLN A 119 -2.69 -14.70 0.37
CA GLN A 119 -3.59 -14.00 -0.56
C GLN A 119 -4.38 -12.90 0.17
N VAL A 120 -4.88 -13.17 1.37
CA VAL A 120 -5.54 -12.20 2.26
C VAL A 120 -4.58 -11.09 2.66
N ALA A 121 -3.33 -11.42 2.99
CA ALA A 121 -2.29 -10.44 3.27
C ALA A 121 -2.02 -9.53 2.07
N ALA A 122 -1.89 -10.10 0.87
CA ALA A 122 -1.73 -9.35 -0.37
C ALA A 122 -2.93 -8.42 -0.62
N PHE A 123 -4.17 -8.89 -0.45
CA PHE A 123 -5.36 -8.04 -0.55
C PHE A 123 -5.33 -6.89 0.46
N GLY A 124 -4.82 -7.11 1.68
CA GLY A 124 -4.61 -6.05 2.67
C GLY A 124 -3.64 -4.98 2.19
N VAL A 125 -2.47 -5.38 1.65
CA VAL A 125 -1.48 -4.47 1.06
C VAL A 125 -2.10 -3.65 -0.08
N TRP A 126 -2.79 -4.32 -1.01
CA TRP A 126 -3.49 -3.65 -2.11
C TRP A 126 -4.58 -2.70 -1.62
N GLY A 127 -5.33 -3.06 -0.57
CA GLY A 127 -6.37 -2.21 0.01
C GLY A 127 -5.82 -0.89 0.55
N ILE A 128 -4.74 -0.96 1.33
CA ILE A 128 -4.04 0.22 1.86
C ILE A 128 -3.54 1.12 0.72
N CYS A 129 -2.88 0.52 -0.28
CA CYS A 129 -2.23 1.28 -1.35
C CYS A 129 -3.25 1.88 -2.34
N ASN A 130 -4.23 1.09 -2.78
CA ASN A 130 -5.21 1.53 -3.77
C ASN A 130 -6.08 2.67 -3.27
N TRP A 131 -6.39 2.70 -1.96
CA TRP A 131 -7.26 3.73 -1.39
C TRP A 131 -6.71 5.16 -1.62
N ALA A 132 -5.39 5.31 -1.78
CA ALA A 132 -4.75 6.57 -2.14
C ALA A 132 -5.37 7.22 -3.40
N ALA A 133 -5.84 6.44 -4.37
CA ALA A 133 -6.47 6.99 -5.57
C ALA A 133 -7.73 7.82 -5.28
N TRP A 134 -8.43 7.57 -4.17
CA TRP A 134 -9.66 8.30 -3.83
C TRP A 134 -9.40 9.64 -3.17
N TRP A 135 -8.36 9.74 -2.34
CA TRP A 135 -8.15 10.91 -1.46
C TRP A 135 -6.87 11.70 -1.78
N TYR A 136 -5.86 11.11 -2.41
CA TYR A 136 -4.62 11.81 -2.70
C TYR A 136 -4.79 12.81 -3.86
N HIS A 137 -4.29 14.02 -3.64
CA HIS A 137 -4.27 15.10 -4.62
C HIS A 137 -2.84 15.66 -4.72
N PRO A 138 -2.26 15.80 -5.94
CA PRO A 138 -0.91 16.31 -6.12
C PRO A 138 -0.68 17.72 -5.55
N ASP A 139 -1.71 18.56 -5.53
CA ASP A 139 -1.66 19.94 -5.01
C ASP A 139 -1.86 20.00 -3.47
N GLY A 140 -1.89 18.85 -2.79
CA GLY A 140 -2.02 18.76 -1.34
C GLY A 140 -0.73 19.11 -0.58
N GLU A 141 -0.84 19.22 0.75
CA GLU A 141 0.30 19.58 1.62
C GLU A 141 1.38 18.49 1.68
N THR A 142 0.99 17.21 1.54
CA THR A 142 1.91 16.08 1.66
C THR A 142 2.40 15.62 0.28
N PRO A 143 3.72 15.61 0.02
CA PRO A 143 4.29 15.13 -1.24
C PRO A 143 3.98 13.65 -1.51
N LEU A 144 3.87 13.28 -2.79
CA LEU A 144 3.58 11.89 -3.20
C LEU A 144 4.60 10.90 -2.63
N ASP A 145 5.88 11.24 -2.67
CA ASP A 145 6.93 10.37 -2.17
C ASP A 145 6.75 10.06 -0.67
N THR A 146 6.39 11.06 0.12
CA THR A 146 6.11 10.89 1.55
C THR A 146 4.88 10.01 1.78
N VAL A 147 3.80 10.24 1.03
CA VAL A 147 2.58 9.41 1.12
C VAL A 147 2.87 7.96 0.74
N ALA A 148 3.62 7.74 -0.34
CA ALA A 148 3.94 6.42 -0.84
C ALA A 148 4.83 5.64 0.14
N ASP A 149 5.80 6.28 0.79
CA ASP A 149 6.60 5.65 1.84
C ASP A 149 5.76 5.31 3.07
N GLN A 150 4.94 6.25 3.55
CA GLN A 150 4.12 6.02 4.75
C GLN A 150 3.11 4.87 4.56
N LEU A 151 2.42 4.82 3.41
CA LEU A 151 1.49 3.74 3.12
C LEU A 151 2.20 2.39 2.94
N ALA A 152 3.36 2.38 2.29
CA ALA A 152 4.16 1.18 2.12
C ALA A 152 4.68 0.66 3.48
N GLU A 153 5.18 1.54 4.34
CA GLU A 153 5.60 1.21 5.69
C GLU A 153 4.44 0.61 6.50
N MET A 154 3.27 1.26 6.50
CA MET A 154 2.09 0.74 7.21
C MET A 154 1.67 -0.64 6.71
N ALA A 155 1.65 -0.85 5.39
CA ALA A 155 1.30 -2.13 4.79
C ALA A 155 2.27 -3.25 5.19
N VAL A 156 3.58 -2.98 5.19
CA VAL A 156 4.62 -3.98 5.47
C VAL A 156 4.80 -4.21 6.96
N ALA A 157 4.82 -3.16 7.79
CA ALA A 157 4.87 -3.28 9.25
C ALA A 157 3.67 -4.09 9.77
N GLY A 158 2.53 -3.96 9.09
CA GLY A 158 1.34 -4.77 9.29
C GLY A 158 1.55 -6.26 9.06
N LEU A 159 2.64 -6.74 8.45
CA LEU A 159 2.91 -8.17 8.18
C LEU A 159 4.16 -8.71 8.88
N GLN A 160 5.05 -7.84 9.34
CA GLN A 160 6.27 -8.23 10.03
C GLN A 160 6.00 -9.01 11.33
N ARG A 161 6.86 -9.99 11.61
CA ARG A 161 6.82 -10.79 12.84
C ARG A 161 7.29 -9.96 14.04
N ALA A 162 6.48 -9.98 15.11
CA ALA A 162 6.70 -9.15 16.30
C ALA A 162 7.98 -9.51 17.10
N GLU A 163 8.59 -10.67 16.85
CA GLU A 163 9.79 -11.13 17.56
C GLU A 163 11.02 -10.22 17.35
N ARG A 164 10.97 -9.32 16.35
CA ARG A 164 11.97 -8.25 16.16
C ARG A 164 11.63 -6.95 16.90
N ARG A 165 10.38 -6.74 17.34
CA ARG A 165 9.98 -5.61 18.20
C ARG A 165 10.26 -5.90 19.68
N GLU A 166 10.12 -7.13 20.14
CA GLU A 166 10.31 -7.48 21.56
C GLU A 166 11.79 -7.58 21.97
N SER A 167 12.70 -7.87 21.03
CA SER A 167 14.15 -7.81 21.28
C SER A 167 14.72 -6.38 21.25
N ALA A 168 14.04 -5.44 20.60
CA ALA A 168 14.47 -4.04 20.49
C ALA A 168 13.73 -3.09 21.46
N VAL A 169 12.55 -3.48 21.97
CA VAL A 169 11.71 -2.61 22.82
C VAL A 169 11.57 -3.24 24.21
N VAL A 170 12.56 -2.94 25.05
CA VAL A 170 12.52 -2.93 26.52
C VAL A 170 12.39 -4.31 27.21
N SER A 171 13.53 -4.78 27.74
CA SER A 171 13.54 -5.84 28.76
C SER A 171 12.63 -5.45 29.94
N PRO A 172 11.90 -6.39 30.57
CA PRO A 172 11.16 -6.13 31.81
C PRO A 172 12.01 -5.43 32.88
N ARG A 173 13.32 -5.67 32.91
CA ARG A 173 14.26 -4.97 33.80
C ARG A 173 14.43 -3.49 33.45
N SER A 174 14.50 -3.14 32.17
CA SER A 174 14.57 -1.74 31.73
C SER A 174 13.24 -1.00 31.92
N MET A 175 12.10 -1.67 31.82
CA MET A 175 10.80 -1.07 32.16
C MET A 175 10.72 -0.74 33.65
N VAL A 176 11.14 -1.67 34.52
CA VAL A 176 11.18 -1.45 35.97
C VAL A 176 12.17 -0.35 36.34
N ALA A 177 13.31 -0.24 35.65
CA ALA A 177 14.28 0.83 35.86
C ALA A 177 13.70 2.21 35.49
N ALA A 178 13.06 2.32 34.32
CA ALA A 178 12.45 3.58 33.88
C ALA A 178 11.28 4.02 34.79
N LEU A 179 10.46 3.08 35.27
CA LEU A 179 9.38 3.38 36.23
C LEU A 179 9.91 3.89 37.57
N ARG A 180 11.03 3.34 38.07
CA ARG A 180 11.66 3.82 39.31
C ARG A 180 12.21 5.24 39.16
N GLU A 181 12.87 5.51 38.05
CA GLU A 181 13.40 6.85 37.77
C GLU A 181 12.30 7.91 37.70
N GLN A 182 11.16 7.57 37.10
CA GLN A 182 9.99 8.46 37.08
C GLN A 182 9.38 8.68 38.46
N LEU A 183 9.32 7.66 39.33
CA LEU A 183 8.85 7.81 40.71
C LEU A 183 9.79 8.70 41.54
N ASP A 184 11.11 8.52 41.41
CA ASP A 184 12.10 9.33 42.12
C ASP A 184 12.02 10.81 41.72
N GLN A 185 11.78 11.11 40.43
CA GLN A 185 11.57 12.47 39.95
C GLN A 185 10.28 13.09 40.53
N LEU A 186 9.24 12.28 40.69
CA LEU A 186 7.96 12.72 41.25
C LEU A 186 8.09 13.03 42.75
N ASP A 187 8.78 12.17 43.50
CA ASP A 187 9.06 12.40 44.93
C ASP A 187 9.92 13.65 45.14
N GLN A 188 10.89 13.91 44.26
CA GLN A 188 11.68 15.14 44.30
C GLN A 188 10.85 16.38 44.00
N ALA A 189 9.89 16.30 43.07
CA ALA A 189 8.97 17.39 42.76
C ALA A 189 8.03 17.68 43.94
N LEU A 190 7.42 16.63 44.53
CA LEU A 190 6.52 16.76 45.67
C LEU A 190 7.21 17.31 46.92
N ASN A 191 8.47 16.95 47.16
CA ASN A 191 9.25 17.48 48.28
C ASN A 191 9.70 18.94 48.09
N ARG A 192 9.81 19.42 46.84
CA ARG A 192 10.10 20.83 46.56
C ARG A 192 8.91 21.74 46.84
N ASP A 193 7.70 21.26 46.65
CA ASP A 193 6.46 22.02 46.90
C ASP A 193 6.09 22.13 48.39
N GLN A 194 6.74 21.35 49.28
CA GLN A 194 6.52 21.42 50.74
C GLN A 194 7.45 22.42 51.48
N VAL A 195 8.38 23.05 50.77
CA VAL A 195 9.40 23.96 51.35
C VAL A 195 9.20 25.43 50.90
N SER A 196 8.09 25.75 50.21
CA SER A 196 7.62 27.12 49.96
C SER A 196 6.37 27.44 50.77
#